data_AF-A0AAW1CWF5-F1
#
_entry.id   AF-A0AAW1CWF5-F1
#
_cell.length_a   1.000
_cell.length_b   1.000
_cell.length_c   1.000
_cell.angle_alpha   90.00
_cell.angle_beta   90.00
_cell.angle_gamma   90.00
#
_symmetry.space_group_name_H-M   'P 1'
#
loop_
_entity.id
_entity.type
_entity.pdbx_description
1 polymer ?
#
loop_
_entity_poly.entity_id
_entity_poly.type
_entity_poly.pdbx_seq_one_letter_code
_entity_poly.pdbx_strand_id
1 'polypeptide(L)'
;MTIYFSRDHDDESSVFDAVSKLNEVRGVKGLGRFFKQIAQSARSGSQDDFLGCVNIPLQDIPSTGLDCWYKLEARTQRSNIQGRIRLKLWLSTREDRGTSEEDNWEDMRQQVRLTTVFANYEMSRLQVQGNIWNGDLSQAALTILHQHAIQGDLSELQVSAVRWIAYSALSGIDYVILARLLSNLEHTWPHETLTRQEEAYLAESFNNFLEFALQLIKNHRTLFPHHHRSSMNKLENLLRCLGLLANMKAYWKCCPFNKEIRGEIITCLKKGTLEWYEEVHRSIAATRSDPDSRIQSLVKLITALIVDLQKGIDHYNPMFESTNGVPYFCATYKQLEKLVSNDLGPEIQTICQQMTIPELGEETPALPASAEMATSIFELYLSIQEFASFREHLPDQKSLAVHLYYQWFEPAVDKWLDLAKYKAMNRIKKAGELNRFCSGDYIVKHSTSAVDTSACFYQMKEFWKQLSWPDLVGSYNLLYKLIESISSGAIYYSQITQQKLQDTGYYEDTSAYKTTDEVCTIFACFFNNYLLKLKSYYDLMK
;
A
#
# COMPACT_ATOMS: atom_id res chain seq x y z
N MET A 1 -31.37 -27.07 -45.17
CA MET A 1 -31.77 -28.25 -44.38
C MET A 1 -33.27 -28.43 -44.50
N THR A 2 -33.75 -29.65 -44.76
CA THR A 2 -35.19 -29.97 -44.82
C THR A 2 -35.53 -30.92 -43.69
N ILE A 3 -36.45 -30.52 -42.82
CA ILE A 3 -36.92 -31.37 -41.72
C ILE A 3 -38.33 -31.88 -42.06
N TYR A 4 -38.51 -33.20 -42.01
CA TYR A 4 -39.78 -33.86 -42.24
C TYR A 4 -40.42 -34.25 -40.91
N PHE A 5 -41.72 -33.96 -40.76
CA PHE A 5 -42.49 -34.39 -39.60
C PHE A 5 -43.57 -35.37 -40.04
N SER A 6 -43.57 -36.51 -39.38
CA SER A 6 -44.56 -37.54 -39.56
C SER A 6 -45.15 -37.94 -38.22
N ARG A 7 -46.38 -38.43 -38.22
CA ARG A 7 -47.03 -38.96 -37.03
C ARG A 7 -46.84 -40.48 -36.98
N ASP A 8 -46.20 -40.98 -35.93
CA ASP A 8 -46.13 -42.42 -35.67
C ASP A 8 -47.55 -43.00 -35.55
N HIS A 9 -47.74 -44.15 -36.20
CA HIS A 9 -48.97 -44.94 -36.10
C HIS A 9 -48.84 -45.89 -34.91
N ASP A 10 -49.35 -45.50 -33.74
CA ASP A 10 -49.59 -46.44 -32.63
C ASP A 10 -50.82 -47.29 -32.98
N ASP A 11 -50.60 -48.47 -33.55
CA ASP A 11 -51.66 -49.45 -33.84
C ASP A 11 -52.16 -50.12 -32.55
N GLU A 12 -53.07 -49.49 -31.81
CA GLU A 12 -53.76 -50.14 -30.67
C GLU A 12 -54.89 -51.09 -31.10
N SER A 13 -55.16 -51.26 -32.41
CA SER A 13 -56.23 -52.16 -32.86
C SER A 13 -55.88 -52.91 -34.15
N SER A 14 -55.90 -54.24 -34.08
CA SER A 14 -55.59 -55.11 -35.22
C SER A 14 -56.73 -55.12 -36.25
N VAL A 15 -56.42 -55.39 -37.52
CA VAL A 15 -57.42 -55.59 -38.59
C VAL A 15 -58.46 -56.65 -38.18
N PHE A 16 -58.05 -57.65 -37.38
CA PHE A 16 -58.95 -58.68 -36.85
C PHE A 16 -59.96 -58.14 -35.83
N ASP A 17 -59.57 -57.15 -35.01
CA ASP A 17 -60.49 -56.49 -34.05
C ASP A 17 -61.49 -55.54 -34.73
N ALA A 18 -61.10 -54.96 -35.88
CA ALA A 18 -62.02 -54.18 -36.69
C ALA A 18 -63.05 -55.07 -37.40
N VAL A 19 -62.64 -56.25 -37.89
CA VAL A 19 -63.52 -57.22 -38.58
C VAL A 19 -64.52 -57.89 -37.63
N SER A 20 -64.17 -58.12 -36.36
CA SER A 20 -65.08 -58.72 -35.37
C SER A 20 -66.28 -57.82 -35.01
N LYS A 21 -66.19 -56.50 -35.27
CA LYS A 21 -67.26 -55.50 -35.03
C LYS A 21 -68.16 -55.22 -36.23
N LEU A 22 -68.08 -56.00 -37.31
CA LEU A 22 -68.86 -55.81 -38.54
C LEU A 22 -70.38 -55.77 -38.29
N ASN A 23 -70.85 -56.55 -37.32
CA ASN A 23 -72.27 -56.65 -36.96
C ASN A 23 -72.81 -55.44 -36.19
N GLU A 24 -71.94 -54.51 -35.75
CA GLU A 24 -72.33 -53.31 -35.01
C GLU A 24 -72.62 -52.11 -35.94
N VAL A 25 -72.29 -52.23 -37.23
CA VAL A 25 -72.44 -51.15 -38.20
C VAL A 25 -73.85 -51.13 -38.79
N ARG A 26 -74.67 -50.15 -38.39
CA ARG A 26 -76.03 -49.97 -38.95
C ARG A 26 -76.04 -49.01 -40.14
N GLY A 27 -76.46 -49.53 -41.29
CA GLY A 27 -76.80 -48.75 -42.48
C GLY A 27 -75.69 -48.63 -43.54
N VAL A 28 -76.11 -48.44 -44.79
CA VAL A 28 -75.24 -48.48 -46.00
C VAL A 28 -74.15 -47.39 -46.00
N LYS A 29 -74.42 -46.23 -45.40
CA LYS A 29 -73.42 -45.15 -45.23
C LYS A 29 -72.37 -45.49 -44.15
N GLY A 30 -72.74 -46.25 -43.12
CA GLY A 30 -71.82 -46.72 -42.07
C GLY A 30 -70.84 -47.77 -42.61
N LEU A 31 -71.33 -48.66 -43.48
CA LEU A 31 -70.51 -49.64 -44.19
C LEU A 31 -69.45 -48.97 -45.07
N GLY A 32 -69.76 -47.87 -45.75
CA GLY A 32 -68.79 -47.13 -46.55
C GLY A 32 -67.63 -46.53 -45.73
N ARG A 33 -67.89 -46.03 -44.51
CA ARG A 33 -66.84 -45.57 -43.58
C ARG A 33 -66.02 -46.73 -43.02
N PHE A 34 -66.70 -47.82 -42.68
CA PHE A 34 -66.09 -49.03 -42.14
C PHE A 34 -65.14 -49.70 -43.15
N PHE A 35 -65.58 -49.86 -44.40
CA PHE A 35 -64.71 -50.36 -45.48
C PHE A 35 -63.57 -49.40 -45.82
N LYS A 36 -63.76 -48.08 -45.65
CA LYS A 36 -62.68 -47.11 -45.81
C LYS A 36 -61.62 -47.24 -44.71
N GLN A 37 -62.04 -47.46 -43.47
CA GLN A 37 -61.14 -47.78 -42.36
C GLN A 37 -60.39 -49.09 -42.59
N ILE A 38 -61.07 -50.17 -42.96
CA ILE A 38 -60.43 -51.46 -43.28
C ILE A 38 -59.48 -51.32 -44.48
N ALA A 39 -59.88 -50.61 -45.52
CA ALA A 39 -59.02 -50.37 -46.69
C ALA A 39 -57.85 -49.42 -46.42
N GLN A 40 -57.87 -48.68 -45.31
CA GLN A 40 -56.77 -47.84 -44.86
C GLN A 40 -55.82 -48.65 -43.96
N SER A 41 -56.36 -49.48 -43.05
CA SER A 41 -55.60 -50.41 -42.22
C SER A 41 -54.98 -51.59 -43.00
N ALA A 42 -55.57 -52.01 -44.13
CA ALA A 42 -55.03 -53.05 -45.00
C ALA A 42 -53.95 -52.55 -45.98
N ARG A 43 -53.77 -51.21 -46.09
CA ARG A 43 -52.71 -50.58 -46.90
C ARG A 43 -51.47 -50.25 -46.05
N SER A 44 -51.30 -50.89 -44.90
CA SER A 44 -50.16 -50.73 -44.00
C SER A 44 -48.89 -51.40 -44.56
N GLY A 45 -48.33 -50.81 -45.62
CA GLY A 45 -46.88 -50.66 -45.65
C GLY A 45 -46.56 -49.47 -44.76
N SER A 46 -45.85 -49.69 -43.66
CA SER A 46 -45.45 -48.71 -42.62
C SER A 46 -45.04 -47.34 -43.19
N GLN A 47 -45.99 -46.44 -43.43
CA GLN A 47 -45.72 -45.07 -43.86
C GLN A 47 -46.53 -44.13 -42.99
N ASP A 48 -45.82 -43.43 -42.12
CA ASP A 48 -46.35 -42.41 -41.24
C ASP A 48 -47.10 -41.31 -42.02
N ASP A 49 -48.15 -40.77 -41.42
CA ASP A 49 -48.91 -39.66 -42.01
C ASP A 49 -48.02 -38.40 -42.05
N PHE A 50 -47.79 -37.87 -43.26
CA PHE A 50 -47.00 -36.66 -43.46
C PHE A 50 -47.72 -35.42 -42.92
N LEU A 51 -47.17 -34.81 -41.87
CA LEU A 51 -47.75 -33.65 -41.18
C LEU A 51 -47.27 -32.30 -41.74
N GLY A 52 -46.16 -32.29 -42.46
CA GLY A 52 -45.56 -31.07 -43.03
C GLY A 52 -44.05 -31.10 -43.02
N CYS A 53 -43.44 -30.18 -43.77
CA CYS A 53 -41.99 -29.97 -43.75
C CYS A 53 -41.65 -28.49 -43.59
N VAL A 54 -40.41 -28.21 -43.21
CA VAL A 54 -39.84 -26.86 -43.22
C VAL A 54 -38.50 -26.91 -43.93
N ASN A 55 -38.28 -25.96 -44.85
CA ASN A 55 -37.02 -25.76 -45.55
C ASN A 55 -36.31 -24.54 -44.96
N ILE A 56 -35.15 -24.76 -44.34
CA ILE A 56 -34.36 -23.71 -43.69
C ILE A 56 -33.02 -23.61 -44.40
N PRO A 57 -32.74 -22.51 -45.13
CA PRO A 57 -31.43 -22.28 -45.72
C PRO A 57 -30.37 -22.21 -44.62
N LEU A 58 -29.25 -22.93 -44.79
CA LEU A 58 -28.20 -22.97 -43.77
C LEU A 58 -27.58 -21.58 -43.53
N GLN A 59 -27.49 -20.77 -44.58
CA GLN A 59 -27.01 -19.38 -44.52
C GLN A 59 -27.87 -18.46 -43.63
N ASP A 60 -29.12 -18.83 -43.36
CA ASP A 60 -30.05 -18.03 -42.55
C ASP A 60 -29.97 -18.39 -41.06
N ILE A 61 -29.13 -19.36 -40.69
CA ILE A 61 -28.92 -19.76 -39.29
C ILE A 61 -27.67 -19.04 -38.77
N PRO A 62 -27.80 -18.04 -37.88
CA PRO A 62 -26.65 -17.35 -37.31
C PRO A 62 -25.87 -18.27 -36.37
N SER A 63 -24.60 -17.91 -36.11
CA SER A 63 -23.71 -18.66 -35.19
C SER A 63 -24.29 -18.79 -33.78
N THR A 64 -25.07 -17.80 -33.32
CA THR A 64 -25.75 -17.79 -32.02
C THR A 64 -26.96 -18.74 -31.93
N GLY A 65 -27.27 -19.45 -33.01
CA GLY A 65 -28.49 -20.24 -33.11
C GLY A 65 -29.75 -19.38 -33.26
N LEU A 66 -30.89 -20.06 -33.38
CA LEU A 66 -32.17 -19.47 -33.74
C LEU A 66 -33.30 -20.20 -32.99
N ASP A 67 -34.20 -19.46 -32.35
CA ASP A 67 -35.44 -19.98 -31.73
C ASP A 67 -36.65 -19.23 -32.31
N CYS A 68 -37.37 -19.85 -33.24
CA CYS A 68 -38.51 -19.21 -33.86
C CYS A 68 -39.60 -20.19 -34.35
N TRP A 69 -40.75 -19.64 -34.70
CA TRP A 69 -41.87 -20.38 -35.28
C TRP A 69 -41.79 -20.42 -36.80
N TYR A 70 -41.79 -21.62 -37.35
CA TYR A 70 -41.81 -21.90 -38.78
C TYR A 70 -43.21 -22.38 -39.21
N LYS A 71 -43.68 -21.92 -40.37
CA LYS A 71 -44.93 -22.42 -40.96
C LYS A 71 -44.65 -23.76 -41.65
N LEU A 72 -45.52 -24.74 -41.44
CA LEU A 72 -45.41 -26.03 -42.12
C LEU A 72 -45.80 -25.90 -43.59
N GLU A 73 -44.97 -26.49 -44.46
CA GLU A 73 -45.14 -26.49 -45.91
C GLU A 73 -45.54 -27.88 -46.42
N ALA A 74 -46.31 -27.88 -47.51
CA ALA A 74 -46.70 -29.09 -48.21
C ALA A 74 -45.59 -29.55 -49.17
N ARG A 75 -45.33 -30.86 -49.19
CA ARG A 75 -44.37 -31.48 -50.11
C ARG A 75 -44.89 -31.53 -51.56
N THR A 76 -46.22 -31.57 -51.72
CA THR A 76 -46.89 -31.61 -53.03
C THR A 76 -48.18 -30.78 -52.98
N GLN A 77 -48.66 -30.33 -54.15
CA GLN A 77 -49.93 -29.57 -54.27
C GLN A 77 -51.18 -30.34 -53.80
N ARG A 78 -51.06 -31.65 -53.55
CA ARG A 78 -52.16 -32.52 -53.11
C ARG A 78 -52.24 -32.66 -51.59
N SER A 79 -51.25 -32.17 -50.84
CA SER A 79 -51.22 -32.27 -49.38
C SER A 79 -51.84 -31.02 -48.75
N ASN A 80 -52.87 -31.19 -47.92
CA ASN A 80 -53.50 -30.10 -47.18
C ASN A 80 -52.86 -29.99 -45.78
N ILE A 81 -51.89 -29.10 -45.63
CA ILE A 81 -51.10 -28.95 -44.40
C ILE A 81 -51.37 -27.58 -43.77
N GLN A 82 -51.59 -27.58 -42.46
CA GLN A 82 -51.85 -26.39 -41.66
C GLN A 82 -51.10 -26.48 -40.34
N GLY A 83 -50.67 -25.32 -39.83
CA GLY A 83 -49.98 -25.25 -38.54
C GLY A 83 -48.60 -24.59 -38.62
N ARG A 84 -47.97 -24.50 -37.46
CA ARG A 84 -46.62 -23.96 -37.27
C ARG A 84 -45.87 -24.85 -36.28
N ILE A 85 -44.56 -24.84 -36.36
CA ILE A 85 -43.66 -25.55 -35.45
C ILE A 85 -42.63 -24.58 -34.90
N ARG A 86 -42.34 -24.67 -33.60
CA ARG A 86 -41.26 -23.91 -32.98
C ARG A 86 -39.99 -24.76 -33.04
N LEU A 87 -38.94 -24.22 -33.65
CA LEU A 87 -37.64 -24.90 -33.73
C LEU A 87 -36.59 -24.04 -33.06
N LYS A 88 -35.79 -24.68 -32.20
CA LYS A 88 -34.54 -24.13 -31.67
C LYS A 88 -33.39 -24.84 -32.37
N LEU A 89 -32.62 -24.10 -33.16
CA LEU A 89 -31.56 -24.60 -34.04
C LEU A 89 -30.24 -23.94 -33.67
N TRP A 90 -29.15 -24.68 -33.76
CA TRP A 90 -27.78 -24.17 -33.66
C TRP A 90 -26.89 -24.97 -34.61
N LEU A 91 -25.84 -24.33 -35.12
CA LEU A 91 -24.84 -24.99 -35.94
C LEU A 91 -23.58 -25.16 -35.10
N SER A 92 -23.12 -26.40 -34.94
CA SER A 92 -21.82 -26.71 -34.36
C SER A 92 -20.93 -27.39 -35.41
N THR A 93 -19.63 -27.16 -35.34
CA THR A 93 -18.63 -27.77 -36.23
C THR A 93 -17.75 -28.74 -35.48
N ARG A 94 -18.24 -29.37 -34.40
CA ARG A 94 -17.44 -30.32 -33.61
C ARG A 94 -16.91 -31.41 -34.54
N GLU A 95 -15.62 -31.33 -34.84
CA GLU A 95 -14.90 -32.40 -35.50
C GLU A 95 -14.86 -33.56 -34.50
N ASP A 96 -15.38 -34.72 -34.91
CA ASP A 96 -15.28 -35.96 -34.15
C ASP A 96 -13.81 -36.44 -34.20
N ARG A 97 -12.93 -35.75 -33.47
CA ARG A 97 -11.46 -35.92 -33.49
C ARG A 97 -10.98 -37.19 -32.79
N GLY A 98 -11.89 -38.08 -32.37
CA GLY A 98 -11.57 -39.29 -31.60
C GLY A 98 -11.09 -38.99 -30.16
N THR A 99 -11.25 -37.75 -29.69
CA THR A 99 -11.10 -37.33 -28.29
C THR A 99 -12.44 -37.44 -27.58
N SER A 100 -12.43 -37.63 -26.25
CA SER A 100 -13.63 -37.64 -25.40
C SER A 100 -14.58 -36.51 -25.80
N GLU A 101 -15.88 -36.80 -25.93
CA GLU A 101 -16.96 -35.88 -26.33
C GLU A 101 -17.09 -34.62 -25.43
N GLU A 102 -16.19 -34.40 -24.47
CA GLU A 102 -16.27 -33.36 -23.43
C GLU A 102 -15.01 -32.47 -23.34
N ASP A 103 -13.95 -32.72 -24.13
CA ASP A 103 -12.68 -32.00 -23.97
C ASP A 103 -12.45 -30.95 -25.08
N ASN A 104 -12.75 -29.68 -24.78
CA ASN A 104 -12.47 -28.51 -25.64
C ASN A 104 -11.22 -27.72 -25.19
N TRP A 105 -10.34 -28.35 -24.42
CA TRP A 105 -9.14 -27.73 -23.85
C TRP A 105 -8.21 -27.11 -24.89
N GLU A 106 -7.99 -27.79 -26.01
CA GLU A 106 -7.13 -27.26 -27.09
C GLU A 106 -7.73 -26.02 -27.73
N ASP A 107 -9.05 -25.99 -27.91
CA ASP A 107 -9.76 -24.83 -28.43
C ASP A 107 -9.66 -23.64 -27.46
N MET A 108 -9.76 -23.88 -26.16
CA MET A 108 -9.53 -22.82 -25.15
C MET A 108 -8.11 -22.24 -25.27
N ARG A 109 -7.08 -23.08 -25.40
CA ARG A 109 -5.68 -22.62 -25.57
C ARG A 109 -5.48 -21.83 -26.86
N GLN A 110 -6.09 -22.26 -27.96
CA GLN A 110 -6.06 -21.54 -29.23
C GLN A 110 -6.77 -20.19 -29.12
N GLN A 111 -7.91 -20.14 -28.41
CA GLN A 111 -8.64 -18.91 -28.17
C GLN A 111 -7.84 -17.90 -27.32
N VAL A 112 -7.06 -18.36 -26.33
CA VAL A 112 -6.09 -17.51 -25.61
C VAL A 112 -5.08 -16.91 -26.58
N ARG A 113 -4.46 -17.73 -27.43
CA ARG A 113 -3.46 -17.26 -28.40
C ARG A 113 -4.04 -16.25 -29.37
N LEU A 114 -5.21 -16.51 -29.94
CA LEU A 114 -5.91 -15.59 -30.84
C LEU A 114 -6.22 -14.26 -30.15
N THR A 115 -6.77 -14.34 -28.94
CA THR A 115 -7.09 -13.14 -28.13
C THR A 115 -5.84 -12.31 -27.86
N THR A 116 -4.73 -12.95 -27.49
CA THR A 116 -3.43 -12.29 -27.26
C THR A 116 -2.90 -11.64 -28.53
N VAL A 117 -3.01 -12.28 -29.70
CA VAL A 117 -2.57 -11.70 -30.99
C VAL A 117 -3.37 -10.44 -31.32
N PHE A 118 -4.70 -10.48 -31.20
CA PHE A 118 -5.53 -9.31 -31.48
C PHE A 118 -5.28 -8.17 -30.49
N ALA A 119 -5.14 -8.50 -29.20
CA ALA A 119 -4.82 -7.50 -28.18
C ALA A 119 -3.47 -6.81 -28.44
N ASN A 120 -2.41 -7.58 -28.73
CA ASN A 120 -1.10 -7.02 -29.07
C ASN A 120 -1.14 -6.14 -30.33
N TYR A 121 -1.90 -6.55 -31.35
CA TYR A 121 -2.10 -5.74 -32.55
C TYR A 121 -2.75 -4.39 -32.23
N GLU A 122 -3.83 -4.39 -31.44
CA GLU A 122 -4.53 -3.17 -31.02
C GLU A 122 -3.63 -2.26 -30.17
N MET A 123 -2.89 -2.81 -29.21
CA MET A 123 -1.93 -2.07 -28.40
C MET A 123 -0.83 -1.44 -29.25
N SER A 124 -0.22 -2.21 -30.16
CA SER A 124 0.84 -1.72 -31.04
C SER A 124 0.33 -0.62 -31.96
N ARG A 125 -0.87 -0.78 -32.52
CA ARG A 125 -1.49 0.21 -33.42
C ARG A 125 -1.75 1.53 -32.71
N LEU A 126 -2.29 1.50 -31.49
CA LEU A 126 -2.62 2.70 -30.73
C LEU A 126 -1.39 3.38 -30.12
N GLN A 127 -0.37 2.60 -29.73
CA GLN A 127 0.90 3.14 -29.26
C GLN A 127 1.59 3.99 -30.34
N VAL A 128 1.56 3.55 -31.61
CA VAL A 128 2.06 4.36 -32.75
C VAL A 128 1.29 5.68 -32.90
N GLN A 129 0.01 5.70 -32.53
CA GLN A 129 -0.85 6.88 -32.60
C GLN A 129 -0.77 7.77 -31.34
N GLY A 130 0.03 7.39 -30.33
CA GLY A 130 0.12 8.09 -29.05
C GLY A 130 -1.11 7.91 -28.14
N ASN A 131 -1.99 6.95 -28.45
CA ASN A 131 -3.21 6.67 -27.69
C ASN A 131 -3.04 5.46 -26.78
N ILE A 132 -3.76 5.47 -25.66
CA ILE A 132 -3.81 4.33 -24.72
C ILE A 132 -4.97 3.43 -25.13
N TRP A 133 -4.71 2.13 -25.24
CA TRP A 133 -5.75 1.15 -25.54
C TRP A 133 -6.71 0.99 -24.35
N ASN A 134 -8.01 0.97 -24.62
CA ASN A 134 -9.08 0.88 -23.62
C ASN A 134 -9.52 -0.57 -23.33
N GLY A 135 -8.89 -1.56 -23.98
CA GLY A 135 -9.19 -2.99 -23.84
C GLY A 135 -10.18 -3.55 -24.87
N ASP A 136 -10.76 -2.70 -25.72
CA ASP A 136 -11.74 -3.12 -26.72
C ASP A 136 -11.07 -3.59 -28.02
N LEU A 137 -11.51 -4.73 -28.54
CA LEU A 137 -11.06 -5.26 -29.83
C LEU A 137 -11.93 -4.74 -30.96
N SER A 138 -11.37 -4.68 -32.18
CA SER A 138 -12.15 -4.35 -33.38
C SER A 138 -13.28 -5.35 -33.64
N GLN A 139 -14.34 -4.92 -34.32
CA GLN A 139 -15.47 -5.79 -34.66
C GLN A 139 -15.05 -7.03 -35.46
N ALA A 140 -14.05 -6.89 -36.33
CA ALA A 140 -13.48 -8.01 -37.09
C ALA A 140 -12.84 -9.05 -36.15
N ALA A 141 -12.01 -8.62 -35.20
CA ALA A 141 -11.41 -9.49 -34.20
C ALA A 141 -12.47 -10.16 -33.31
N LEU A 142 -13.47 -9.39 -32.85
CA LEU A 142 -14.58 -9.94 -32.06
C LEU A 142 -15.38 -11.00 -32.83
N THR A 143 -15.60 -10.80 -34.13
CA THR A 143 -16.31 -11.77 -34.98
C THR A 143 -15.52 -13.06 -35.12
N ILE A 144 -14.19 -12.98 -35.35
CA ILE A 144 -13.32 -14.15 -35.45
C ILE A 144 -13.29 -14.92 -34.12
N LEU A 145 -13.08 -14.21 -32.99
CA LEU A 145 -13.06 -14.82 -31.67
C LEU A 145 -14.41 -15.46 -31.31
N HIS A 146 -15.52 -14.80 -31.64
CA HIS A 146 -16.85 -15.35 -31.41
C HIS A 146 -17.10 -16.63 -32.21
N GLN A 147 -16.72 -16.62 -33.49
CA GLN A 147 -16.87 -17.80 -34.34
C GLN A 147 -15.99 -18.96 -33.85
N HIS A 148 -14.74 -18.70 -33.49
CA HIS A 148 -13.84 -19.72 -32.93
C HIS A 148 -14.38 -20.30 -31.62
N ALA A 149 -14.88 -19.46 -30.71
CA ALA A 149 -15.50 -19.90 -29.46
C ALA A 149 -16.70 -20.82 -29.70
N ILE A 150 -17.59 -20.50 -30.65
CA ILE A 150 -18.74 -21.34 -30.97
C ILE A 150 -18.32 -22.67 -31.60
N GLN A 151 -17.32 -22.65 -32.48
CA GLN A 151 -16.82 -23.86 -33.13
C GLN A 151 -16.11 -24.80 -32.15
N GLY A 152 -15.41 -24.24 -31.16
CA GLY A 152 -14.77 -24.95 -30.06
C GLY A 152 -15.70 -25.25 -28.87
N ASP A 153 -17.00 -24.94 -28.97
CA ASP A 153 -17.98 -25.14 -27.90
C ASP A 153 -17.55 -24.53 -26.56
N LEU A 154 -16.95 -23.33 -26.59
CA LEU A 154 -16.45 -22.64 -25.41
C LEU A 154 -17.59 -21.99 -24.62
N SER A 155 -17.62 -22.27 -23.33
CA SER A 155 -18.59 -21.72 -22.38
C SER A 155 -18.34 -20.23 -22.09
N GLU A 156 -19.33 -19.52 -21.54
CA GLU A 156 -19.16 -18.10 -21.20
C GLU A 156 -18.09 -17.89 -20.11
N LEU A 157 -17.99 -18.84 -19.17
CA LEU A 157 -16.94 -18.86 -18.16
C LEU A 157 -15.56 -19.10 -18.79
N GLN A 158 -15.44 -20.05 -19.71
CA GLN A 158 -14.18 -20.29 -20.45
C GLN A 158 -13.75 -19.06 -21.23
N VAL A 159 -14.67 -18.38 -21.94
CA VAL A 159 -14.38 -17.13 -22.67
C VAL A 159 -13.92 -16.02 -21.73
N SER A 160 -14.53 -15.90 -20.54
CA SER A 160 -14.12 -14.92 -19.52
C SER A 160 -12.73 -15.22 -18.97
N ALA A 161 -12.43 -16.50 -18.69
CA ALA A 161 -11.11 -16.94 -18.26
C ALA A 161 -10.05 -16.70 -19.35
N VAL A 162 -10.36 -17.00 -20.62
CA VAL A 162 -9.48 -16.75 -21.77
C VAL A 162 -9.09 -15.27 -21.86
N ARG A 163 -10.06 -14.35 -21.74
CA ARG A 163 -9.78 -12.91 -21.78
C ARG A 163 -8.83 -12.48 -20.67
N TRP A 164 -9.07 -12.95 -19.45
CA TRP A 164 -8.16 -12.70 -18.32
C TRP A 164 -6.75 -13.22 -18.63
N ILE A 165 -6.62 -14.51 -18.95
CA ILE A 165 -5.33 -15.17 -19.19
C ILE A 165 -4.54 -14.44 -20.29
N ALA A 166 -5.21 -14.10 -21.40
CA ALA A 166 -4.59 -13.39 -22.50
C ALA A 166 -4.12 -11.99 -22.08
N TYR A 167 -4.97 -11.21 -21.40
CA TYR A 167 -4.69 -9.80 -21.12
C TYR A 167 -3.73 -9.62 -19.94
N SER A 168 -3.78 -10.47 -18.91
CA SER A 168 -2.88 -10.37 -17.77
C SER A 168 -1.42 -10.65 -18.12
N ALA A 169 -1.18 -11.35 -19.24
CA ALA A 169 0.16 -11.61 -19.78
C ALA A 169 0.73 -10.45 -20.62
N LEU A 170 -0.07 -9.41 -20.92
CA LEU A 170 0.36 -8.29 -21.76
C LEU A 170 1.16 -7.25 -20.97
N SER A 171 2.28 -6.82 -21.54
CA SER A 171 3.07 -5.74 -20.97
C SER A 171 2.44 -4.37 -21.28
N GLY A 172 2.36 -3.48 -20.28
CA GLY A 172 1.88 -2.10 -20.47
C GLY A 172 0.36 -1.92 -20.51
N ILE A 173 -0.42 -2.96 -20.21
CA ILE A 173 -1.88 -2.85 -20.10
C ILE A 173 -2.28 -1.99 -18.90
N ASP A 174 -3.37 -1.22 -19.05
CA ASP A 174 -3.96 -0.48 -17.94
C ASP A 174 -4.68 -1.44 -16.97
N TYR A 175 -4.34 -1.33 -15.68
CA TYR A 175 -4.92 -2.17 -14.63
C TYR A 175 -6.44 -1.97 -14.46
N VAL A 176 -7.01 -0.86 -14.92
CA VAL A 176 -8.48 -0.69 -14.98
C VAL A 176 -9.13 -1.77 -15.85
N ILE A 177 -8.47 -2.15 -16.96
CA ILE A 177 -8.95 -3.20 -17.87
C ILE A 177 -8.90 -4.54 -17.15
N LEU A 178 -7.78 -4.85 -16.50
CA LEU A 178 -7.61 -6.08 -15.74
C LEU A 178 -8.62 -6.20 -14.59
N ALA A 179 -8.88 -5.12 -13.86
CA ALA A 179 -9.91 -5.10 -12.81
C ALA A 179 -11.32 -5.39 -13.37
N ARG A 180 -11.64 -4.87 -14.56
CA ARG A 180 -12.91 -5.18 -15.24
C ARG A 180 -13.00 -6.66 -15.61
N LEU A 181 -11.92 -7.23 -16.15
CA LEU A 181 -11.88 -8.65 -16.52
C LEU A 181 -12.03 -9.57 -15.30
N LEU A 182 -11.37 -9.27 -14.19
CA LEU A 182 -11.54 -9.98 -12.92
C LEU A 182 -13.00 -9.94 -12.43
N SER A 183 -13.62 -8.75 -12.48
CA SER A 183 -15.02 -8.58 -12.08
C SER A 183 -15.97 -9.38 -12.95
N ASN A 184 -15.74 -9.40 -14.28
CA ASN A 184 -16.54 -10.19 -15.22
C ASN A 184 -16.38 -11.69 -14.97
N LEU A 185 -15.14 -12.15 -14.75
CA LEU A 185 -14.85 -13.55 -14.46
C LEU A 185 -15.55 -14.02 -13.18
N GLU A 186 -15.50 -13.24 -12.10
CA GLU A 186 -16.21 -13.54 -10.85
C GLU A 186 -17.74 -13.56 -11.03
N HIS A 187 -18.27 -12.69 -11.89
CA HIS A 187 -19.70 -12.68 -12.20
C HIS A 187 -20.15 -13.95 -12.92
N THR A 188 -19.34 -14.47 -13.85
CA THR A 188 -19.64 -15.71 -14.60
C THR A 188 -19.38 -16.98 -13.78
N TRP A 189 -18.55 -16.92 -12.74
CA TRP A 189 -18.09 -18.06 -11.96
C TRP A 189 -19.19 -18.98 -11.38
N PRO A 190 -20.35 -18.50 -10.90
CA PRO A 190 -21.36 -19.36 -10.27
C PRO A 190 -22.16 -20.25 -11.24
N HIS A 191 -22.08 -19.99 -12.55
CA HIS A 191 -23.01 -20.56 -13.53
C HIS A 191 -22.51 -21.82 -14.22
N GLU A 192 -21.18 -22.01 -14.28
CA GLU A 192 -20.52 -23.09 -15.02
C GLU A 192 -19.30 -23.59 -14.23
N THR A 193 -18.71 -24.71 -14.64
CA THR A 193 -17.52 -25.28 -13.99
C THR A 193 -16.39 -25.47 -15.00
N LEU A 194 -15.18 -25.10 -14.59
CA LEU A 194 -13.97 -25.39 -15.34
C LEU A 194 -13.47 -26.81 -15.05
N THR A 195 -12.79 -27.43 -16.02
CA THR A 195 -12.06 -28.67 -15.80
C THR A 195 -10.82 -28.43 -14.94
N ARG A 196 -10.22 -29.49 -14.38
CA ARG A 196 -9.01 -29.35 -13.56
C ARG A 196 -7.82 -28.73 -14.31
N GLN A 197 -7.70 -28.99 -15.61
CA GLN A 197 -6.61 -28.43 -16.43
C GLN A 197 -6.82 -26.93 -16.65
N GLU A 198 -8.06 -26.51 -16.87
CA GLU A 198 -8.44 -25.11 -17.03
C GLU A 198 -8.29 -24.33 -15.72
N GLU A 199 -8.72 -24.91 -14.59
CA GLU A 199 -8.51 -24.33 -13.26
C GLU A 199 -7.01 -24.13 -13.00
N ALA A 200 -6.16 -25.10 -13.36
CA ALA A 200 -4.71 -25.00 -13.19
C ALA A 200 -4.09 -23.90 -14.08
N TYR A 201 -4.55 -23.76 -15.32
CA TYR A 201 -4.05 -22.72 -16.23
C TYR A 201 -4.47 -21.32 -15.80
N LEU A 202 -5.71 -21.18 -15.34
CA LEU A 202 -6.20 -19.94 -14.74
C LEU A 202 -5.42 -19.61 -13.45
N ALA A 203 -5.14 -20.61 -12.61
CA ALA A 203 -4.33 -20.46 -11.40
C ALA A 203 -2.91 -19.97 -11.71
N GLU A 204 -2.26 -20.53 -12.73
CA GLU A 204 -0.95 -20.08 -13.20
C GLU A 204 -0.99 -18.60 -13.61
N SER A 205 -2.00 -18.20 -14.38
CA SER A 205 -2.18 -16.81 -14.79
C SER A 205 -2.39 -15.86 -13.61
N PHE A 206 -3.18 -16.25 -12.60
CA PHE A 206 -3.36 -15.46 -11.39
C PHE A 206 -2.06 -15.29 -10.60
N ASN A 207 -1.30 -16.39 -10.43
CA ASN A 207 -0.05 -16.36 -9.68
C ASN A 207 1.02 -15.53 -10.40
N ASN A 208 1.13 -15.64 -11.72
CA ASN A 208 2.05 -14.83 -12.52
C ASN A 208 1.73 -13.33 -12.39
N PHE A 209 0.45 -12.96 -12.44
CA PHE A 209 0.04 -11.58 -12.23
C PHE A 209 0.30 -11.10 -10.79
N LEU A 210 0.02 -11.94 -9.79
CA LEU A 210 0.27 -11.62 -8.39
C LEU A 210 1.76 -11.37 -8.13
N GLU A 211 2.63 -12.26 -8.60
CA GLU A 211 4.08 -12.11 -8.48
C GLU A 211 4.55 -10.81 -9.15
N PHE A 212 4.10 -10.55 -10.37
CA PHE A 212 4.39 -9.31 -11.08
C PHE A 212 3.93 -8.07 -10.28
N ALA A 213 2.70 -8.05 -9.79
CA ALA A 213 2.15 -6.94 -9.01
C ALA A 213 2.94 -6.70 -7.71
N LEU A 214 3.34 -7.76 -7.02
CA LEU A 214 4.14 -7.68 -5.80
C LEU A 214 5.54 -7.12 -6.06
N GLN A 215 6.16 -7.43 -7.20
CA GLN A 215 7.44 -6.80 -7.59
C GLN A 215 7.31 -5.29 -7.84
N LEU A 216 6.18 -4.86 -8.41
CA LEU A 216 5.90 -3.43 -8.59
C LEU A 216 5.65 -2.73 -7.25
N ILE A 217 4.88 -3.33 -6.35
CA ILE A 217 4.60 -2.80 -5.01
C ILE A 217 5.88 -2.68 -4.18
N LYS A 218 6.76 -3.68 -4.26
CA LYS A 218 8.08 -3.65 -3.60
C LYS A 218 8.88 -2.41 -4.00
N ASN A 219 8.79 -1.99 -5.26
CA ASN A 219 9.50 -0.84 -5.82
C ASN A 219 8.60 0.42 -5.98
N HIS A 220 7.49 0.52 -5.25
CA HIS A 220 6.50 1.59 -5.47
C HIS A 220 7.07 3.00 -5.33
N ARG A 221 8.06 3.23 -4.46
CA ARG A 221 8.67 4.54 -4.23
C ARG A 221 9.29 5.13 -5.50
N THR A 222 9.84 4.28 -6.37
CA THR A 222 10.48 4.68 -7.62
C THR A 222 9.52 4.60 -8.80
N LEU A 223 8.68 3.57 -8.86
CA LEU A 223 7.76 3.33 -9.98
C LEU A 223 6.49 4.19 -9.93
N PHE A 224 6.03 4.55 -8.73
CA PHE A 224 4.79 5.29 -8.51
C PHE A 224 5.00 6.46 -7.55
N PRO A 225 5.80 7.48 -7.94
CA PRO A 225 6.07 8.60 -7.06
C PRO A 225 4.81 9.44 -6.80
N HIS A 226 4.58 9.79 -5.53
CA HIS A 226 3.44 10.57 -5.05
C HIS A 226 3.15 11.88 -5.83
N HIS A 227 4.16 12.56 -6.35
CA HIS A 227 3.99 13.81 -7.10
C HIS A 227 3.47 13.60 -8.53
N HIS A 228 3.45 12.37 -9.03
CA HIS A 228 2.98 12.05 -10.38
C HIS A 228 1.63 11.32 -10.33
N ARG A 229 0.56 12.08 -10.57
CA ARG A 229 -0.83 11.61 -10.45
C ARG A 229 -1.15 10.38 -11.33
N SER A 230 -0.63 10.34 -12.56
CA SER A 230 -0.90 9.22 -13.48
C SER A 230 -0.32 7.91 -12.94
N SER A 231 0.90 7.91 -12.40
CA SER A 231 1.48 6.70 -11.80
C SER A 231 0.80 6.31 -10.49
N MET A 232 0.35 7.28 -9.68
CA MET A 232 -0.45 6.98 -8.48
C MET A 232 -1.78 6.32 -8.81
N ASN A 233 -2.49 6.79 -9.84
CA ASN A 233 -3.70 6.14 -10.33
C ASN A 233 -3.42 4.70 -10.83
N LYS A 234 -2.25 4.47 -11.46
CA LYS A 234 -1.84 3.11 -11.85
C LYS A 234 -1.63 2.22 -10.63
N LEU A 235 -0.97 2.70 -9.58
CA LEU A 235 -0.79 1.96 -8.33
C LEU A 235 -2.14 1.63 -7.69
N GLU A 236 -3.06 2.59 -7.63
CA GLU A 236 -4.41 2.37 -7.06
C GLU A 236 -5.16 1.27 -7.80
N ASN A 237 -5.13 1.29 -9.15
CA ASN A 237 -5.79 0.26 -9.96
C ASN A 237 -5.10 -1.10 -9.86
N LEU A 238 -3.77 -1.14 -9.73
CA LEU A 238 -3.03 -2.37 -9.45
C LEU A 238 -3.46 -2.97 -8.09
N LEU A 239 -3.52 -2.14 -7.06
CA LEU A 239 -3.98 -2.52 -5.73
C LEU A 239 -5.44 -2.98 -5.75
N ARG A 240 -6.30 -2.36 -6.55
CA ARG A 240 -7.68 -2.80 -6.76
C ARG A 240 -7.75 -4.19 -7.40
N CYS A 241 -6.87 -4.51 -8.35
CA CYS A 241 -6.80 -5.87 -8.91
C CYS A 241 -6.45 -6.90 -7.83
N LEU A 242 -5.48 -6.59 -6.96
CA LEU A 242 -5.13 -7.46 -5.83
C LEU A 242 -6.27 -7.60 -4.82
N GLY A 243 -6.99 -6.51 -4.54
CA GLY A 243 -8.17 -6.53 -3.68
C GLY A 243 -9.31 -7.36 -4.27
N LEU A 244 -9.51 -7.34 -5.59
CA LEU A 244 -10.45 -8.23 -6.27
C LEU A 244 -10.01 -9.69 -6.13
N LEU A 245 -8.77 -10.02 -6.50
CA LEU A 245 -8.25 -11.39 -6.37
C LEU A 245 -8.41 -11.94 -4.95
N ALA A 246 -8.13 -11.12 -3.93
CA ALA A 246 -8.23 -11.52 -2.54
C ALA A 246 -9.66 -11.92 -2.10
N ASN A 247 -10.69 -11.47 -2.83
CA ASN A 247 -12.10 -11.66 -2.48
C ASN A 247 -12.88 -12.52 -3.50
N MET A 248 -12.25 -12.93 -4.61
CA MET A 248 -12.89 -13.71 -5.67
C MET A 248 -13.00 -15.19 -5.30
N LYS A 249 -14.19 -15.78 -5.48
CA LYS A 249 -14.40 -17.22 -5.32
C LYS A 249 -13.59 -17.99 -6.36
N ALA A 250 -13.46 -17.44 -7.56
CA ALA A 250 -12.64 -18.01 -8.63
C ALA A 250 -11.19 -18.20 -8.17
N TYR A 251 -10.60 -17.17 -7.57
CA TYR A 251 -9.23 -17.21 -7.08
C TYR A 251 -9.06 -18.23 -5.95
N TRP A 252 -9.94 -18.25 -4.95
CA TRP A 252 -9.84 -19.21 -3.85
C TRP A 252 -10.00 -20.67 -4.28
N LYS A 253 -10.79 -20.92 -5.33
CA LYS A 253 -10.98 -22.26 -5.89
C LYS A 253 -9.74 -22.71 -6.67
N CYS A 254 -9.20 -21.85 -7.53
CA CYS A 254 -8.02 -22.14 -8.35
C CYS A 254 -6.70 -22.13 -7.56
N CYS A 255 -6.59 -21.29 -6.53
CA CYS A 255 -5.36 -21.06 -5.75
C CYS A 255 -5.59 -21.34 -4.25
N PRO A 256 -5.92 -22.59 -3.85
CA PRO A 256 -6.38 -22.89 -2.49
C PRO A 256 -5.33 -22.70 -1.40
N PHE A 257 -4.04 -22.60 -1.73
CA PHE A 257 -2.95 -22.39 -0.77
C PHE A 257 -2.50 -20.93 -0.68
N ASN A 258 -2.94 -20.07 -1.60
CA ASN A 258 -2.56 -18.66 -1.65
C ASN A 258 -3.69 -17.79 -1.04
N LYS A 259 -3.92 -17.96 0.27
CA LYS A 259 -5.12 -17.39 0.93
C LYS A 259 -4.93 -15.97 1.47
N GLU A 260 -3.72 -15.41 1.46
CA GLU A 260 -3.45 -14.16 2.18
C GLU A 260 -2.60 -13.17 1.39
N ILE A 261 -3.14 -12.72 0.24
CA ILE A 261 -2.55 -11.64 -0.56
C ILE A 261 -2.17 -10.42 0.30
N ARG A 262 -2.97 -10.08 1.32
CA ARG A 262 -2.66 -8.99 2.27
C ARG A 262 -1.32 -9.20 2.99
N GLY A 263 -1.06 -10.42 3.46
CA GLY A 263 0.18 -10.79 4.13
C GLY A 263 1.39 -10.74 3.19
N GLU A 264 1.21 -11.13 1.92
CA GLU A 264 2.23 -11.01 0.87
C GLU A 264 2.55 -9.54 0.56
N ILE A 265 1.54 -8.68 0.43
CA ILE A 265 1.73 -7.23 0.26
C ILE A 265 2.55 -6.66 1.41
N ILE A 266 2.20 -6.97 2.67
CA ILE A 266 2.94 -6.51 3.86
C ILE A 266 4.39 -6.99 3.81
N THR A 267 4.62 -8.24 3.43
CA THR A 267 5.97 -8.82 3.34
C THR A 267 6.80 -8.13 2.25
N CYS A 268 6.21 -7.88 1.09
CA CYS A 268 6.85 -7.15 0.00
C CYS A 268 7.15 -5.69 0.36
N LEU A 269 6.25 -5.01 1.07
CA LEU A 269 6.49 -3.65 1.57
C LEU A 269 7.66 -3.60 2.56
N LYS A 270 7.76 -4.55 3.49
CA LYS A 270 8.91 -4.67 4.40
C LYS A 270 10.21 -4.91 3.65
N LYS A 271 10.20 -5.83 2.67
CA LYS A 271 11.38 -6.12 1.85
C LYS A 271 11.82 -4.92 1.01
N GLY A 272 10.87 -4.25 0.35
CA GLY A 272 11.17 -3.04 -0.43
C GLY A 272 11.65 -1.87 0.43
N THR A 273 11.15 -1.77 1.66
CA THR A 273 11.62 -0.76 2.64
C THR A 273 13.05 -1.04 3.11
N LEU A 274 13.41 -2.31 3.34
CA LEU A 274 14.79 -2.70 3.63
C LEU A 274 15.74 -2.32 2.48
N GLU A 275 15.42 -2.73 1.25
CA GLU A 275 16.26 -2.45 0.08
C GLU A 275 16.41 -0.95 -0.18
N TRP A 276 15.33 -0.18 0.01
CA TRP A 276 15.39 1.28 -0.08
C TRP A 276 16.28 1.89 1.02
N TYR A 277 16.14 1.44 2.27
CA TYR A 277 16.99 1.90 3.37
C TYR A 277 18.47 1.62 3.09
N GLU A 278 18.81 0.41 2.65
CA GLU A 278 20.18 0.03 2.32
C GLU A 278 20.77 0.91 1.21
N GLU A 279 19.98 1.23 0.19
CA GLU A 279 20.42 2.11 -0.91
C GLU A 279 20.66 3.55 -0.42
N VAL A 280 19.72 4.11 0.36
CA VAL A 280 19.86 5.46 0.93
C VAL A 280 21.05 5.52 1.89
N HIS A 281 21.19 4.51 2.75
CA HIS A 281 22.32 4.41 3.68
C HIS A 281 23.64 4.32 2.94
N ARG A 282 23.74 3.50 1.88
CA ARG A 282 24.95 3.35 1.07
C ARG A 282 25.31 4.63 0.32
N SER A 283 24.33 5.32 -0.25
CA SER A 283 24.50 6.61 -0.93
C SER A 283 25.07 7.67 0.01
N ILE A 284 24.56 7.73 1.25
CA ILE A 284 24.98 8.71 2.25
C ILE A 284 26.36 8.33 2.86
N ALA A 285 26.60 7.03 3.10
CA ALA A 285 27.84 6.53 3.69
C ALA A 285 29.09 6.73 2.82
N ALA A 286 28.95 6.95 1.50
CA ALA A 286 30.06 7.20 0.59
C ALA A 286 30.83 8.52 0.84
N THR A 287 30.33 9.40 1.72
CA THR A 287 30.84 10.77 1.93
C THR A 287 31.80 10.89 3.15
N ARG A 288 32.33 9.78 3.68
CA ARG A 288 33.02 9.75 4.99
C ARG A 288 34.50 10.16 4.91
N SER A 289 34.87 11.33 5.43
CA SER A 289 36.28 11.71 5.68
C SER A 289 36.60 12.03 7.16
N ASP A 290 35.64 12.56 7.93
CA ASP A 290 35.86 13.00 9.32
C ASP A 290 34.65 12.70 10.25
N PRO A 291 34.83 12.68 11.59
CA PRO A 291 33.77 12.32 12.54
C PRO A 291 32.52 13.21 12.49
N ASP A 292 32.67 14.51 12.22
CA ASP A 292 31.53 15.44 12.16
C ASP A 292 30.72 15.24 10.87
N SER A 293 31.40 15.06 9.73
CA SER A 293 30.77 14.67 8.47
C SER A 293 29.99 13.35 8.59
N ARG A 294 30.45 12.42 9.44
CA ARG A 294 29.76 11.16 9.72
C ARG A 294 28.45 11.40 10.50
N ILE A 295 28.46 12.25 11.52
CA ILE A 295 27.25 12.61 12.28
C ILE A 295 26.26 13.33 11.37
N GLN A 296 26.72 14.30 10.59
CA GLN A 296 25.90 15.02 9.60
C GLN A 296 25.32 14.09 8.53
N SER A 297 26.05 13.04 8.14
CA SER A 297 25.53 12.00 7.26
C SER A 297 24.41 11.19 7.93
N LEU A 298 24.54 10.85 9.21
CA LEU A 298 23.47 10.19 9.98
C LEU A 298 22.23 11.09 10.11
N VAL A 299 22.40 12.39 10.34
CA VAL A 299 21.30 13.36 10.36
C VAL A 299 20.55 13.30 9.03
N LYS A 300 21.26 13.44 7.91
CA LYS A 300 20.65 13.37 6.56
C LYS A 300 19.91 12.06 6.31
N LEU A 301 20.45 10.94 6.79
CA LEU A 301 19.80 9.63 6.68
C LEU A 301 18.47 9.64 7.44
N ILE A 302 18.48 10.01 8.73
CA ILE A 302 17.25 10.05 9.55
C ILE A 302 16.23 11.03 8.97
N THR A 303 16.66 12.21 8.52
CA THR A 303 15.78 13.16 7.83
C THR A 303 15.14 12.55 6.57
N ALA A 304 15.91 11.80 5.78
CA ALA A 304 15.36 11.10 4.62
C ALA A 304 14.31 10.04 5.01
N LEU A 305 14.51 9.34 6.13
CA LEU A 305 13.52 8.39 6.68
C LEU A 305 12.24 9.12 7.14
N ILE A 306 12.36 10.24 7.84
CA ILE A 306 11.23 11.06 8.29
C ILE A 306 10.41 11.53 7.08
N VAL A 307 11.09 12.05 6.06
CA VAL A 307 10.44 12.51 4.83
C VAL A 307 9.73 11.37 4.10
N ASP A 308 10.31 10.16 4.06
CA ASP A 308 9.66 8.98 3.49
C ASP A 308 8.42 8.56 4.29
N LEU A 309 8.52 8.53 5.62
CA LEU A 309 7.40 8.21 6.50
C LEU A 309 6.25 9.20 6.37
N GLN A 310 6.55 10.51 6.30
CA GLN A 310 5.53 11.53 6.10
C GLN A 310 4.79 11.34 4.77
N LYS A 311 5.52 11.12 3.67
CA LYS A 311 4.92 10.74 2.37
C LYS A 311 4.11 9.45 2.47
N GLY A 312 4.59 8.50 3.27
CA GLY A 312 3.92 7.26 3.62
C GLY A 312 2.54 7.48 4.22
N ILE A 313 2.45 8.36 5.23
CA ILE A 313 1.20 8.74 5.91
C ILE A 313 0.27 9.46 4.94
N ASP A 314 0.78 10.47 4.22
CA ASP A 314 -0.07 11.40 3.47
C ASP A 314 -0.64 10.79 2.19
N HIS A 315 0.09 9.88 1.54
CA HIS A 315 -0.24 9.43 0.19
C HIS A 315 -0.44 7.92 0.06
N TYR A 316 0.45 7.10 0.65
CA TYR A 316 0.41 5.66 0.43
C TYR A 316 -0.52 4.96 1.42
N ASN A 317 -0.49 5.30 2.70
CA ASN A 317 -1.29 4.62 3.73
C ASN A 317 -2.80 4.61 3.43
N PRO A 318 -3.44 5.75 3.09
CA PRO A 318 -4.86 5.76 2.77
C PRO A 318 -5.20 4.89 1.55
N MET A 319 -4.31 4.83 0.56
CA MET A 319 -4.51 4.04 -0.66
C MET A 319 -4.44 2.54 -0.38
N PHE A 320 -3.43 2.08 0.37
CA PHE A 320 -3.29 0.67 0.74
C PHE A 320 -4.40 0.19 1.70
N GLU A 321 -4.83 1.05 2.63
CA GLU A 321 -5.95 0.75 3.54
C GLU A 321 -7.28 0.67 2.80
N SER A 322 -7.61 1.65 1.96
CA SER A 322 -8.90 1.69 1.25
C SER A 322 -9.08 0.55 0.24
N THR A 323 -7.99 0.11 -0.41
CA THR A 323 -8.07 -0.92 -1.47
C THR A 323 -7.94 -2.34 -0.93
N ASN A 324 -7.03 -2.58 0.02
CA ASN A 324 -6.67 -3.93 0.48
C ASN A 324 -6.76 -4.11 2.00
N GLY A 325 -7.08 -3.06 2.76
CA GLY A 325 -7.04 -3.11 4.23
C GLY A 325 -5.63 -3.33 4.78
N VAL A 326 -4.59 -2.90 4.05
CA VAL A 326 -3.19 -3.09 4.43
C VAL A 326 -2.70 -1.84 5.17
N PRO A 327 -2.24 -1.95 6.44
CA PRO A 327 -1.71 -0.81 7.19
C PRO A 327 -0.27 -0.51 6.77
N TYR A 328 -0.11 0.15 5.62
CA TYR A 328 1.18 0.46 4.98
C TYR A 328 2.18 1.13 5.93
N PHE A 329 1.71 2.16 6.66
CA PHE A 329 2.56 2.92 7.57
C PHE A 329 3.11 2.02 8.68
N CYS A 330 2.26 1.18 9.27
CA CYS A 330 2.66 0.22 10.30
C CYS A 330 3.73 -0.76 9.78
N ALA A 331 3.56 -1.30 8.57
CA ALA A 331 4.53 -2.21 7.97
C ALA A 331 5.88 -1.53 7.71
N THR A 332 5.85 -0.31 7.16
CA THR A 332 7.04 0.46 6.80
C THR A 332 7.78 0.97 8.02
N TYR A 333 7.08 1.62 8.96
CA TYR A 333 7.67 2.20 10.16
C TYR A 333 8.32 1.13 11.05
N LYS A 334 7.62 0.01 11.31
CA LYS A 334 8.20 -1.10 12.10
C LYS A 334 9.47 -1.69 11.46
N GLN A 335 9.55 -1.69 10.13
CA GLN A 335 10.75 -2.15 9.44
C GLN A 335 11.90 -1.14 9.57
N LEU A 336 11.64 0.16 9.35
CA LEU A 336 12.64 1.21 9.49
C LEU A 336 13.14 1.34 10.92
N GLU A 337 12.24 1.32 11.89
CA GLU A 337 12.53 1.37 13.32
C GLU A 337 13.51 0.26 13.72
N LYS A 338 13.25 -0.98 13.29
CA LYS A 338 14.15 -2.10 13.52
C LYS A 338 15.54 -1.88 12.92
N LEU A 339 15.62 -1.30 11.73
CA LEU A 339 16.90 -1.03 11.05
C LEU A 339 17.68 0.09 11.76
N VAL A 340 17.01 1.19 12.12
CA VAL A 340 17.61 2.28 12.89
C VAL A 340 18.14 1.77 14.24
N SER A 341 17.35 0.99 14.97
CA SER A 341 17.74 0.47 16.28
C SER A 341 18.91 -0.51 16.22
N ASN A 342 18.96 -1.38 15.20
CA ASN A 342 20.00 -2.41 15.10
C ASN A 342 21.29 -1.90 14.44
N ASP A 343 21.17 -1.07 13.41
CA ASP A 343 22.32 -0.64 12.61
C ASP A 343 22.92 0.66 13.15
N LEU A 344 22.06 1.65 13.43
CA LEU A 344 22.51 3.00 13.81
C LEU A 344 22.68 3.16 15.31
N GLY A 345 21.86 2.51 16.13
CA GLY A 345 21.96 2.59 17.60
C GLY A 345 23.38 2.33 18.13
N PRO A 346 24.02 1.19 17.81
CA PRO A 346 25.39 0.89 18.23
C PRO A 346 26.44 1.87 17.66
N GLU A 347 26.27 2.31 16.41
CA GLU A 347 27.14 3.29 15.76
C GLU A 347 27.10 4.64 16.49
N ILE A 348 25.91 5.13 16.81
CA ILE A 348 25.67 6.39 17.52
C ILE A 348 26.22 6.31 18.95
N GLN A 349 25.96 5.22 19.66
CA GLN A 349 26.46 5.04 21.02
C GLN A 349 28.00 5.07 21.05
N THR A 350 28.65 4.44 20.06
CA THR A 350 30.11 4.48 19.93
C THR A 350 30.63 5.90 19.69
N ILE A 351 29.98 6.67 18.80
CA ILE A 351 30.33 8.07 18.53
C ILE A 351 30.19 8.92 19.82
N CYS A 352 29.09 8.76 20.55
CA CYS A 352 28.85 9.47 21.82
C CYS A 352 29.89 9.13 22.90
N GLN A 353 30.31 7.87 22.98
CA GLN A 353 31.36 7.42 23.90
C GLN A 353 32.75 7.97 23.54
N GLN A 354 33.04 8.16 22.26
CA GLN A 354 34.33 8.66 21.77
C GLN A 354 34.45 10.20 21.85
N MET A 355 33.35 10.90 22.11
CA MET A 355 33.34 12.34 22.27
C MET A 355 34.31 12.76 23.40
N THR A 356 35.35 13.51 23.07
CA THR A 356 36.36 13.98 24.04
C THR A 356 36.08 15.42 24.41
N ILE A 357 36.07 15.69 25.72
CA ILE A 357 36.10 17.06 26.23
C ILE A 357 37.56 17.52 26.11
N PRO A 358 37.86 18.66 25.48
CA PRO A 358 39.23 19.17 25.45
C PRO A 358 39.79 19.27 26.87
N GLU A 359 40.98 18.72 27.11
CA GLU A 359 41.70 18.97 28.36
C GLU A 359 41.93 20.48 28.49
N LEU A 360 41.49 21.01 29.63
CA LEU A 360 41.44 22.44 29.89
C LEU A 360 42.81 22.95 30.31
N GLY A 361 43.61 23.42 29.35
CA GLY A 361 44.70 24.35 29.59
C GLY A 361 44.18 25.77 29.84
N GLU A 362 44.93 26.58 30.61
CA GLU A 362 44.54 27.94 31.06
C GLU A 362 44.35 28.98 29.94
N GLU A 363 44.68 28.68 28.69
CA GLU A 363 44.53 29.61 27.57
C GLU A 363 43.27 29.32 26.78
N THR A 364 42.42 30.33 26.57
CA THR A 364 41.30 30.27 25.62
C THR A 364 41.80 29.97 24.21
N PRO A 365 41.50 28.80 23.63
CA PRO A 365 41.69 28.59 22.21
C PRO A 365 40.41 29.03 21.48
N ALA A 366 40.52 29.28 20.17
CA ALA A 366 39.39 29.32 19.25
C ALA A 366 38.42 28.15 19.52
N LEU A 367 37.13 28.33 19.24
CA LEU A 367 36.07 27.30 19.38
C LEU A 367 36.66 25.91 19.09
N PRO A 368 36.85 25.05 20.12
CA PRO A 368 37.49 23.76 19.89
C PRO A 368 36.63 22.96 18.93
N ALA A 369 37.24 22.18 18.04
CA ALA A 369 36.54 21.28 17.10
C ALA A 369 35.53 20.33 17.80
N SER A 370 35.69 20.09 19.10
CA SER A 370 34.73 19.33 19.93
C SER A 370 33.39 20.03 20.18
N ALA A 371 33.33 21.36 20.08
CA ALA A 371 32.11 22.13 20.28
C ALA A 371 31.17 22.07 19.05
N GLU A 372 31.73 22.02 17.84
CA GLU A 372 30.97 21.81 16.59
C GLU A 372 30.40 20.38 16.55
N MET A 373 31.21 19.40 16.94
CA MET A 373 30.78 17.99 17.09
C MET A 373 29.62 17.81 18.08
N ALA A 374 29.60 18.60 19.17
CA ALA A 374 28.49 18.59 20.13
C ALA A 374 27.17 19.04 19.50
N THR A 375 27.19 20.10 18.70
CA THR A 375 26.00 20.61 18.02
C THR A 375 25.44 19.57 17.04
N SER A 376 26.29 18.95 16.22
CA SER A 376 25.89 17.89 15.28
C SER A 376 25.28 16.67 16.00
N ILE A 377 25.81 16.27 17.16
CA ILE A 377 25.25 15.14 17.94
C ILE A 377 23.85 15.47 18.45
N PHE A 378 23.59 16.69 18.91
CA PHE A 378 22.25 17.06 19.37
C PHE A 378 21.27 17.29 18.22
N GLU A 379 21.74 17.72 17.06
CA GLU A 379 20.92 17.72 15.84
C GLU A 379 20.50 16.29 15.46
N LEU A 380 21.41 15.32 15.59
CA LEU A 380 21.08 13.90 15.40
C LEU A 380 20.12 13.37 16.46
N TYR A 381 20.29 13.76 17.72
CA TYR A 381 19.36 13.42 18.81
C TYR A 381 17.94 13.89 18.49
N LEU A 382 17.78 15.17 18.12
CA LEU A 382 16.49 15.75 17.79
C LEU A 382 15.87 15.11 16.56
N SER A 383 16.68 14.78 15.54
CA SER A 383 16.22 14.06 14.35
C SER A 383 15.69 12.67 14.71
N ILE A 384 16.37 11.92 15.58
CA ILE A 384 15.89 10.59 16.02
C ILE A 384 14.69 10.71 16.94
N GLN A 385 14.62 11.73 17.78
CA GLN A 385 13.44 12.04 18.59
C GLN A 385 12.22 12.30 17.70
N GLU A 386 12.37 13.09 16.64
CA GLU A 386 11.31 13.32 15.66
C GLU A 386 10.92 12.01 14.98
N PHE A 387 11.87 11.25 14.45
CA PHE A 387 11.60 9.91 13.88
C PHE A 387 10.85 8.99 14.85
N ALA A 388 11.27 8.94 16.12
CA ALA A 388 10.65 8.11 17.14
C ALA A 388 9.22 8.56 17.50
N SER A 389 8.88 9.85 17.32
CA SER A 389 7.54 10.38 17.56
C SER A 389 6.50 9.82 16.58
N PHE A 390 6.91 9.40 15.38
CA PHE A 390 6.01 8.78 14.40
C PHE A 390 5.35 7.49 14.92
N ARG A 391 5.89 6.86 15.98
CA ARG A 391 5.23 5.74 16.67
C ARG A 391 3.83 6.07 17.18
N GLU A 392 3.51 7.34 17.41
CA GLU A 392 2.18 7.78 17.87
C GLU A 392 1.08 7.46 16.86
N HIS A 393 1.43 7.30 15.58
CA HIS A 393 0.53 6.87 14.51
C HIS A 393 0.27 5.35 14.52
N LEU A 394 0.89 4.58 15.42
CA LEU A 394 0.64 3.15 15.56
C LEU A 394 -0.41 2.85 16.63
N PRO A 395 -1.23 1.80 16.44
CA PRO A 395 -2.18 1.35 17.46
C PRO A 395 -1.51 0.68 18.65
N ASP A 396 -0.36 0.03 18.47
CA ASP A 396 0.44 -0.57 19.55
C ASP A 396 1.84 0.04 19.59
N GLN A 397 2.12 0.77 20.67
CA GLN A 397 3.33 1.56 20.87
C GLN A 397 4.39 0.83 21.71
N LYS A 398 4.05 -0.30 22.36
CA LYS A 398 4.85 -0.87 23.46
C LYS A 398 6.00 -1.78 23.02
N SER A 399 6.08 -2.13 21.74
CA SER A 399 6.96 -3.19 21.23
C SER A 399 8.15 -2.72 20.36
N LEU A 400 8.42 -1.42 20.30
CA LEU A 400 9.42 -0.84 19.39
C LEU A 400 10.73 -0.55 20.12
N ALA A 401 11.89 -0.94 19.61
CA ALA A 401 13.17 -0.71 20.29
C ALA A 401 13.60 0.76 20.32
N VAL A 402 13.25 1.55 19.30
CA VAL A 402 13.65 2.95 19.14
C VAL A 402 13.11 3.84 20.25
N HIS A 403 12.14 3.41 21.07
CA HIS A 403 11.72 4.19 22.24
C HIS A 403 12.87 4.43 23.23
N LEU A 404 13.90 3.59 23.21
CA LEU A 404 15.10 3.70 24.04
C LEU A 404 16.24 4.48 23.38
N TYR A 405 15.98 5.20 22.28
CA TYR A 405 17.01 5.95 21.54
C TYR A 405 17.86 6.87 22.43
N TYR A 406 17.26 7.43 23.48
CA TYR A 406 17.92 8.34 24.41
C TYR A 406 19.14 7.70 25.11
N GLN A 407 19.13 6.38 25.32
CA GLN A 407 20.23 5.63 25.92
C GLN A 407 21.50 5.67 25.05
N TRP A 408 21.36 5.79 23.72
CA TRP A 408 22.51 5.89 22.82
C TRP A 408 23.26 7.21 23.00
N PHE A 409 22.57 8.26 23.47
CA PHE A 409 23.10 9.61 23.62
C PHE A 409 23.48 9.98 25.06
N GLU A 410 23.11 9.16 26.06
CA GLU A 410 23.43 9.39 27.46
C GLU A 410 24.90 9.76 27.70
N PRO A 411 25.90 9.07 27.10
CA PRO A 411 27.31 9.44 27.27
C PRO A 411 27.66 10.83 26.74
N ALA A 412 27.01 11.28 25.66
CA ALA A 412 27.24 12.59 25.10
C ALA A 412 26.56 13.70 25.92
N VAL A 413 25.34 13.45 26.42
CA VAL A 413 24.63 14.37 27.31
C VAL A 413 25.41 14.58 28.62
N ASP A 414 25.91 13.49 29.21
CA ASP A 414 26.70 13.55 30.45
C ASP A 414 27.95 14.44 30.28
N LYS A 415 28.73 14.21 29.22
CA LYS A 415 29.91 15.01 28.89
C LYS A 415 29.58 16.46 28.54
N TRP A 416 28.45 16.67 27.86
CA TRP A 416 28.01 18.02 27.54
C TRP A 416 27.66 18.81 28.80
N LEU A 417 27.04 18.19 29.80
CA LEU A 417 26.75 18.85 31.08
C LEU A 417 28.03 19.29 31.80
N ASP A 418 29.07 18.45 31.77
CA ASP A 418 30.37 18.80 32.34
C ASP A 418 31.02 19.99 31.59
N LEU A 419 30.98 19.98 30.25
CA LEU A 419 31.46 21.09 29.42
C LEU A 419 30.63 22.37 29.60
N ALA A 420 29.32 22.24 29.75
CA ALA A 420 28.40 23.34 29.95
C ALA A 420 28.65 24.02 31.29
N LYS A 421 28.91 23.26 32.37
CA LYS A 421 29.35 23.79 33.66
C LYS A 421 30.59 24.65 33.50
N TYR A 422 31.63 24.11 32.86
CA TYR A 422 32.88 24.83 32.65
C TYR A 422 32.70 26.12 31.82
N LYS A 423 32.01 26.03 30.68
CA LYS A 423 31.72 27.20 29.83
C LYS A 423 30.89 28.25 30.56
N ALA A 424 29.91 27.83 31.36
CA ALA A 424 29.10 28.73 32.18
C ALA A 424 29.97 29.47 33.19
N MET A 425 30.88 28.78 33.90
CA MET A 425 31.80 29.41 34.86
C MET A 425 32.70 30.46 34.20
N ASN A 426 33.32 30.13 33.06
CA ASN A 426 34.15 31.07 32.32
C ASN A 426 33.35 32.28 31.81
N ARG A 427 32.11 32.06 31.35
CA ARG A 427 31.24 33.13 30.89
C ARG A 427 30.80 34.03 32.05
N ILE A 428 30.49 33.46 33.21
CA ILE A 428 30.20 34.21 34.45
C ILE A 428 31.40 35.04 34.89
N LYS A 429 32.62 34.47 34.85
CA LYS A 429 33.87 35.21 35.15
C LYS A 429 34.03 36.43 34.24
N LYS A 430 33.97 36.24 32.93
CA LYS A 430 34.09 37.31 31.93
C LYS A 430 32.97 38.34 32.03
N ALA A 431 31.73 37.91 32.29
CA ALA A 431 30.60 38.80 32.51
C ALA A 431 30.82 39.67 33.76
N GLY A 432 31.38 39.08 34.82
CA GLY A 432 31.87 39.79 35.99
C GLY A 432 32.89 40.86 35.61
N GLU A 433 33.96 40.51 34.90
CA GLU A 433 35.02 41.43 34.45
C GLU A 433 34.47 42.63 33.66
N LEU A 434 33.57 42.38 32.70
CA LEU A 434 32.98 43.38 31.80
C LEU A 434 31.74 44.09 32.38
N ASN A 435 31.44 43.91 33.66
CA ASN A 435 30.22 44.37 34.29
C ASN A 435 29.99 45.89 34.14
N ARG A 436 28.75 46.26 33.79
CA ARG A 436 28.25 47.64 33.79
C ARG A 436 26.93 47.69 34.54
N PHE A 437 26.71 48.76 35.30
CA PHE A 437 25.40 49.02 35.89
C PHE A 437 24.46 49.56 34.83
N CYS A 438 23.29 48.94 34.69
CA CYS A 438 22.26 49.41 33.77
C CYS A 438 21.48 50.55 34.44
N SER A 439 21.75 51.79 34.03
CA SER A 439 20.96 52.96 34.42
C SER A 439 19.86 53.16 33.37
N GLY A 440 18.62 52.74 33.68
CA GLY A 440 17.46 52.95 32.81
C GLY A 440 16.14 52.96 33.58
N ASP A 441 15.07 53.46 32.95
CA ASP A 441 13.70 53.70 33.49
C ASP A 441 12.95 52.44 34.00
N TYR A 442 13.63 51.30 34.11
CA TYR A 442 13.05 50.08 34.66
C TYR A 442 12.96 50.15 36.19
N ILE A 443 11.89 49.56 36.74
CA ILE A 443 11.59 49.54 38.20
C ILE A 443 12.72 48.91 39.03
N VAL A 444 13.62 48.10 38.43
CA VAL A 444 14.70 47.40 39.13
C VAL A 444 16.06 47.70 38.49
N LYS A 445 16.95 48.35 39.25
CA LYS A 445 18.36 48.50 38.91
C LYS A 445 19.01 47.12 38.86
N HIS A 446 19.70 46.81 37.76
CA HIS A 446 20.43 45.56 37.56
C HIS A 446 21.76 45.80 36.86
N SER A 447 22.62 44.78 36.81
CA SER A 447 23.91 44.86 36.14
C SER A 447 23.94 43.96 34.89
N THR A 448 24.75 44.30 33.90
CA THR A 448 24.90 43.48 32.69
C THR A 448 25.41 42.08 33.02
N SER A 449 26.29 41.96 34.02
CA SER A 449 26.81 40.66 34.48
C SER A 449 25.73 39.75 35.06
N ALA A 450 24.71 40.31 35.71
CA ALA A 450 23.59 39.55 36.26
C ALA A 450 22.70 39.00 35.13
N VAL A 451 22.45 39.81 34.10
CA VAL A 451 21.68 39.40 32.91
C VAL A 451 22.39 38.28 32.16
N ASP A 452 23.69 38.42 31.91
CA ASP A 452 24.49 37.39 31.22
C ASP A 452 24.55 36.08 32.00
N THR A 453 24.69 36.16 33.33
CA THR A 453 24.68 34.99 34.22
C THR A 453 23.32 34.29 34.19
N SER A 454 22.22 35.05 34.29
CA SER A 454 20.86 34.52 34.17
C SER A 454 20.62 33.88 32.80
N ALA A 455 21.13 34.48 31.72
CA ALA A 455 21.01 33.94 30.37
C ALA A 455 21.74 32.60 30.21
N CYS A 456 22.91 32.42 30.83
CA CYS A 456 23.60 31.13 30.86
C CYS A 456 22.73 30.03 31.50
N PHE A 457 22.14 30.29 32.67
CA PHE A 457 21.29 29.30 33.34
C PHE A 457 20.03 29.00 32.55
N TYR A 458 19.45 30.02 31.93
CA TYR A 458 18.30 29.85 31.04
C TYR A 458 18.62 28.94 29.86
N GLN A 459 19.78 29.13 29.20
CA GLN A 459 20.21 28.27 28.08
C GLN A 459 20.40 26.80 28.51
N MET A 460 21.01 26.56 29.67
CA MET A 460 21.19 25.19 30.19
C MET A 460 19.85 24.51 30.51
N LYS A 461 18.90 25.26 31.08
CA LYS A 461 17.54 24.77 31.34
C LYS A 461 16.77 24.50 30.06
N GLU A 462 16.86 25.39 29.08
CA GLU A 462 16.14 25.25 27.81
C GLU A 462 16.66 24.04 27.02
N PHE A 463 17.98 23.82 27.03
CA PHE A 463 18.58 22.63 26.46
C PHE A 463 18.02 21.35 27.09
N TRP A 464 17.94 21.27 28.43
CA TRP A 464 17.34 20.12 29.12
C TRP A 464 15.89 19.88 28.71
N LYS A 465 15.10 20.95 28.56
CA LYS A 465 13.71 20.84 28.10
C LYS A 465 13.62 20.30 26.67
N GLN A 466 14.49 20.77 25.78
CA GLN A 466 14.51 20.31 24.38
C GLN A 466 14.84 18.82 24.28
N LEU A 467 15.68 18.29 25.16
CA LEU A 467 15.94 16.86 25.20
C LEU A 467 14.69 16.04 25.48
N SER A 468 13.69 16.57 26.20
CA SER A 468 12.45 15.86 26.51
C SER A 468 12.72 14.42 26.99
N TRP A 469 13.69 14.27 27.89
CA TRP A 469 14.30 12.98 28.23
C TRP A 469 13.23 11.96 28.67
N PRO A 470 13.05 10.83 27.95
CA PRO A 470 11.90 9.95 28.18
C PRO A 470 11.92 9.20 29.52
N ASP A 471 13.10 8.98 30.11
CA ASP A 471 13.25 8.20 31.35
C ASP A 471 13.43 9.11 32.57
N LEU A 472 12.35 9.33 33.30
CA LEU A 472 12.35 10.15 34.51
C LEU A 472 13.33 9.61 35.56
N VAL A 473 13.41 8.30 35.77
CA VAL A 473 14.23 7.71 36.83
C VAL A 473 15.70 7.72 36.44
N GLY A 474 16.03 7.35 35.20
CA GLY A 474 17.39 7.43 34.67
C GLY A 474 17.91 8.87 34.58
N SER A 475 17.02 9.86 34.43
CA SER A 475 17.40 11.28 34.30
C SER A 475 17.97 11.92 35.57
N TYR A 476 17.73 11.35 36.76
CA TYR A 476 18.05 12.03 38.03
C TYR A 476 19.53 12.39 38.17
N ASN A 477 20.45 11.56 37.67
CA ASN A 477 21.89 11.85 37.74
C ASN A 477 22.28 13.04 36.83
N LEU A 478 21.73 13.06 35.61
CA LEU A 478 21.93 14.16 34.66
C LEU A 478 21.30 15.46 35.20
N LEU A 479 20.09 15.36 35.77
CA LEU A 479 19.40 16.48 36.38
C LEU A 479 20.16 17.05 37.58
N TYR A 480 20.72 16.18 38.43
CA TYR A 480 21.57 16.58 39.55
C TYR A 480 22.80 17.35 39.06
N LYS A 481 23.51 16.84 38.04
CA LYS A 481 24.64 17.56 37.42
C LYS A 481 24.25 18.93 36.88
N LEU A 482 23.09 19.05 36.23
CA LEU A 482 22.56 20.32 35.73
C LEU A 482 22.29 21.31 36.88
N ILE A 483 21.60 20.86 37.93
CA ILE A 483 21.27 21.66 39.11
C ILE A 483 22.55 22.09 39.85
N GLU A 484 23.52 21.19 40.00
CA GLU A 484 24.82 21.47 40.59
C GLU A 484 25.53 22.56 39.77
N SER A 485 25.53 22.45 38.44
CA SER A 485 26.16 23.43 37.54
C SER A 485 25.57 24.82 37.69
N ILE A 486 24.23 24.93 37.70
CA ILE A 486 23.52 26.21 37.93
C ILE A 486 23.81 26.74 39.34
N SER A 487 23.80 25.86 40.35
CA SER A 487 24.03 26.24 41.74
C SER A 487 25.44 26.75 42.00
N SER A 488 26.45 26.02 41.52
CA SER A 488 27.85 26.43 41.60
C SER A 488 28.07 27.73 40.83
N GLY A 489 27.46 27.90 39.65
CA GLY A 489 27.57 29.14 38.88
C GLY A 489 27.00 30.34 39.64
N ALA A 490 25.85 30.17 40.30
CA ALA A 490 25.24 31.24 41.10
C ALA A 490 26.10 31.61 42.33
N ILE A 491 26.68 30.60 43.00
CA ILE A 491 27.63 30.82 44.10
C ILE A 491 28.86 31.56 43.60
N TYR A 492 29.43 31.12 42.47
CA TYR A 492 30.62 31.73 41.89
C TYR A 492 30.39 33.19 41.47
N TYR A 493 29.24 33.49 40.84
CA TYR A 493 28.84 34.87 40.54
C TYR A 493 28.77 35.73 41.81
N SER A 494 28.22 35.17 42.88
CA SER A 494 28.09 35.86 44.17
C SER A 494 29.46 36.17 44.77
N GLN A 495 30.40 35.21 44.72
CA GLN A 495 31.78 35.39 45.17
C GLN A 495 32.50 36.48 44.37
N ILE A 496 32.40 36.47 43.04
CA ILE A 496 33.00 37.52 42.19
C ILE A 496 32.41 38.88 42.53
N THR A 497 31.11 38.95 42.72
CA THR A 497 30.42 40.22 43.04
C THR A 497 30.82 40.74 44.42
N GLN A 498 30.95 39.85 45.40
CA GLN A 498 31.45 40.18 46.74
C GLN A 498 32.92 40.63 46.71
N GLN A 499 33.78 39.94 45.97
CA GLN A 499 35.19 40.32 45.81
C GLN A 499 35.29 41.71 45.17
N LYS A 500 34.51 42.00 44.13
CA LYS A 500 34.46 43.33 43.53
C LYS A 500 34.03 44.42 44.50
N LEU A 501 33.05 44.16 45.36
CA LEU A 501 32.66 45.10 46.41
C LEU A 501 33.81 45.36 47.40
N GLN A 502 34.53 44.30 47.80
CA GLN A 502 35.73 44.44 48.64
C GLN A 502 36.81 45.29 47.95
N ASP A 503 37.11 45.01 46.68
CA ASP A 503 38.12 45.73 45.91
C ASP A 503 37.76 47.22 45.71
N THR A 504 36.47 47.58 45.73
CA THR A 504 36.01 48.98 45.69
C THR A 504 36.13 49.72 47.03
N GLY A 505 36.66 49.08 48.08
CA GLY A 505 36.80 49.68 49.42
C GLY A 505 35.49 49.75 50.21
N TYR A 506 34.45 49.00 49.80
CA TYR A 506 33.12 49.07 50.43
C TYR A 506 33.12 48.73 51.93
N TYR A 507 34.03 47.84 52.34
CA TYR A 507 34.14 47.37 53.73
C TYR A 507 35.20 48.12 54.55
N GLU A 508 35.82 49.18 54.01
CA GLU A 508 36.82 49.97 54.74
C GLU A 508 36.15 51.07 55.59
N ASP A 509 36.44 51.05 56.90
CA ASP A 509 35.82 51.84 57.99
C ASP A 509 36.18 53.35 57.99
N THR A 510 36.08 54.05 56.84
CA THR A 510 36.45 55.49 56.77
C THR A 510 35.31 56.45 56.43
N SER A 511 34.06 55.99 56.25
CA SER A 511 32.90 56.89 56.30
C SER A 511 31.60 56.16 56.66
N ALA A 512 30.59 56.90 57.15
CA ALA A 512 29.26 56.38 57.50
C ALA A 512 28.74 55.42 56.43
N TYR A 513 28.24 54.23 56.83
CA TYR A 513 27.63 53.19 55.99
C TYR A 513 26.90 53.81 54.77
N LYS A 514 27.59 53.89 53.62
CA LYS A 514 26.97 54.36 52.39
C LYS A 514 26.37 53.14 51.72
N THR A 515 25.06 52.97 51.86
CA THR A 515 24.31 52.12 50.93
C THR A 515 24.40 52.77 49.56
N THR A 516 25.43 52.46 48.78
CA THR A 516 25.56 52.96 47.41
C THR A 516 24.53 52.26 46.54
N ASP A 517 24.04 52.94 45.50
CA ASP A 517 23.13 52.36 44.51
C ASP A 517 23.67 51.05 43.92
N GLU A 518 24.99 50.91 43.87
CA GLU A 518 25.72 49.72 43.44
C GLU A 518 25.44 48.52 44.36
N VAL A 519 25.43 48.71 45.68
CA VAL A 519 25.14 47.66 46.67
C VAL A 519 23.69 47.22 46.58
N CYS A 520 22.73 48.16 46.47
CA CYS A 520 21.32 47.84 46.26
C CYS A 520 21.09 47.07 44.95
N THR A 521 21.81 47.44 43.89
CA THR A 521 21.76 46.77 42.58
C THR A 521 22.34 45.36 42.65
N ILE A 522 23.42 45.17 43.39
CA ILE A 522 24.06 43.86 43.62
C ILE A 522 23.14 42.93 44.43
N PHE A 523 22.53 43.42 45.50
CA PHE A 523 21.55 42.65 46.29
C PHE A 523 20.30 42.30 45.46
N ALA A 524 19.80 43.21 44.62
CA ALA A 524 18.70 42.93 43.70
C ALA A 524 19.07 41.86 42.66
N CYS A 525 20.28 41.91 42.11
CA CYS A 525 20.80 40.91 41.18
C CYS A 525 21.00 39.54 41.84
N PHE A 526 21.44 39.52 43.10
CA PHE A 526 21.58 38.30 43.89
C PHE A 526 20.22 37.65 44.17
N PHE A 527 19.23 38.44 44.61
CA PHE A 527 17.86 37.97 44.84
C PHE A 527 17.20 37.47 43.56
N ASN A 528 17.37 38.18 42.43
CA ASN A 528 16.78 37.78 41.16
C ASN A 528 17.40 36.46 40.64
N ASN A 529 18.72 36.29 40.74
CA ASN A 529 19.38 35.03 40.39
C ASN A 529 19.01 33.88 41.35
N TYR A 530 18.81 34.16 42.65
CA TYR A 530 18.35 33.17 43.63
C TYR A 530 16.88 32.76 43.38
N LEU A 531 16.01 33.70 43.01
CA LEU A 531 14.63 33.42 42.60
C LEU A 531 14.57 32.67 41.26
N LEU A 532 15.44 33.00 40.29
CA LEU A 532 15.61 32.22 39.07
C LEU A 532 16.11 30.81 39.37
N LYS A 533 17.01 30.63 40.34
CA LYS A 533 17.45 29.31 40.82
C LYS A 533 16.27 28.50 41.38
N LEU A 534 15.45 29.10 42.25
CA LEU A 534 14.26 28.45 42.81
C LEU A 534 13.20 28.12 41.75
N LYS A 535 12.95 29.05 40.82
CA LYS A 535 12.03 28.84 39.69
C LYS A 535 12.53 27.78 38.72
N SER A 536 13.83 27.73 38.46
CA SER A 536 14.47 26.69 37.66
C SER A 536 14.31 25.33 38.33
N TYR A 537 14.51 25.25 39.65
CA TYR A 537 14.28 24.04 40.45
C TYR A 537 12.85 23.53 40.31
N TYR A 538 11.86 24.42 40.45
CA TYR A 538 10.45 24.08 40.36
C TYR A 538 10.03 23.65 38.93
N ASP A 539 10.55 24.35 37.91
CA ASP A 539 10.23 24.07 36.51
C ASP A 539 10.99 22.86 35.92
N LEU A 540 12.06 22.40 36.58
CA LEU A 540 12.84 21.22 36.19
C LEU A 540 12.32 19.93 36.84
N MET A 541 11.58 20.05 37.96
CA MET A 541 10.92 18.92 38.63
C MET A 541 9.49 18.67 38.14
N LYS A 542 8.99 19.48 37.21
CA LYS A 542 7.75 19.24 36.45
C LYS A 542 8.11 18.79 35.06
#